data_AF-A0AAU5S5W8-F1
#
_entry.id   AF-A0AAU5S5W8-F1
#
_cell.length_a   1.000
_cell.length_b   1.000
_cell.length_c   1.000
_cell.angle_alpha   90.00
_cell.angle_beta   90.00
_cell.angle_gamma   90.00
#
_symmetry.space_group_name_H-M   'P 1'
#
loop_
_entity.id
_entity.type
_entity.pdbx_description
1 polymer ?
#
loop_
_entity_poly.entity_id
_entity_poly.type
_entity_poly.pdbx_seq_one_letter_code
_entity_poly.pdbx_strand_id
1 'polypeptide(L)'
;MRKARQLGTLAVGMAALAVAVTSCGNQSGDDGTGSTGTPPTTAPRVSAAATLEPDGTVPWVDEPATDADFRAPSAAPAPVTGPTCHASQLTGALTRWIHKSTNGEVNDPIMDASLFGYAVLTNTSHTACKLQGIPKLRLAVGGTTVPLPHSGSRSRPAVGLPPGGKANFRIDWGGPYCPTQHGTYTLDADLPGAGDVAVRLMDQTVPGCVHDDLHPQVTSFLSPGPLSDGDGNTDPRPATSTLSTLTARATDVPRSVRLGRPVDFTVTLTNPTGKAVSLAGRPGFTLEVLCTGTQGREGLNNGGKSYLLNNRAVHSVPAHGSVRFAVRATIPPASSFPGPNLYVNWRMLTRGLPSGLPFVSLTLPTGA
;
A
#
# COMPACT_ATOMS: atom_id res chain seq x y z
N MET A 1 -11.42 -36.52 -61.90
CA MET A 1 -10.27 -35.61 -62.07
C MET A 1 -9.37 -35.73 -60.85
N ARG A 2 -8.14 -36.21 -61.05
CA ARG A 2 -7.08 -36.39 -60.03
C ARG A 2 -6.30 -35.07 -59.84
N LYS A 3 -5.90 -34.77 -58.61
CA LYS A 3 -4.63 -34.10 -58.21
C LYS A 3 -4.62 -34.05 -56.66
N ALA A 4 -3.93 -34.95 -55.97
CA ALA A 4 -2.47 -35.09 -55.79
C ALA A 4 -1.90 -34.10 -54.75
N ARG A 5 -1.39 -34.70 -53.67
CA ARG A 5 -0.66 -34.15 -52.52
C ARG A 5 0.49 -33.22 -52.92
N GLN A 6 0.77 -32.24 -52.06
CA GLN A 6 2.15 -31.86 -51.72
C GLN A 6 2.23 -31.51 -50.23
N LEU A 7 2.93 -32.38 -49.49
CA LEU A 7 3.45 -32.16 -48.15
C LEU A 7 4.71 -31.30 -48.28
N GLY A 8 4.72 -30.14 -47.63
CA GLY A 8 5.91 -29.31 -47.44
C GLY A 8 6.41 -29.44 -46.01
N THR A 9 7.47 -30.23 -45.82
CA THR A 9 8.21 -30.39 -44.57
C THR A 9 9.04 -29.13 -44.31
N LEU A 10 8.69 -28.32 -43.31
CA LEU A 10 9.55 -27.25 -42.81
C LEU A 10 10.43 -27.78 -41.69
N ALA A 11 11.73 -27.84 -41.96
CA ALA A 11 12.76 -28.16 -40.98
C ALA A 11 12.91 -26.99 -39.99
N VAL A 12 12.64 -27.26 -38.71
CA VAL A 12 12.94 -26.35 -37.60
C VAL A 12 14.41 -26.55 -37.24
N GLY A 13 15.25 -25.59 -37.63
CA GLY A 13 16.62 -25.48 -37.11
C GLY A 13 16.59 -24.94 -35.69
N MET A 14 16.82 -25.81 -34.69
CA MET A 14 17.12 -25.39 -33.33
C MET A 14 18.54 -24.83 -33.26
N ALA A 15 18.67 -23.51 -33.22
CA ALA A 15 19.89 -22.85 -32.77
C ALA A 15 19.86 -22.80 -31.23
N ALA A 16 20.72 -23.59 -30.59
CA ALA A 16 20.94 -23.53 -29.16
C ALA A 16 21.74 -22.26 -28.81
N LEU A 17 21.06 -21.25 -28.28
CA LEU A 17 21.72 -20.14 -27.59
C LEU A 17 22.01 -20.55 -26.14
N ALA A 18 23.29 -20.81 -25.85
CA ALA A 18 23.79 -20.92 -24.49
C ALA A 18 23.81 -19.52 -23.86
N VAL A 19 22.83 -19.21 -23.01
CA VAL A 19 22.86 -18.03 -22.14
C VAL A 19 23.59 -18.41 -20.86
N ALA A 20 24.79 -17.85 -20.67
CA ALA A 20 25.53 -17.93 -19.43
C ALA A 20 24.76 -17.18 -18.33
N VAL A 21 24.18 -17.93 -17.39
CA VAL A 21 23.62 -17.39 -16.15
C VAL A 21 24.79 -17.08 -15.23
N THR A 22 25.19 -15.82 -15.15
CA THR A 22 26.07 -15.33 -14.10
C THR A 22 25.23 -15.14 -12.83
N SER A 23 25.33 -16.12 -11.92
CA SER A 23 24.82 -15.98 -10.56
C SER A 23 25.70 -14.97 -9.81
N CYS A 24 25.11 -13.85 -9.40
CA CYS A 24 25.70 -13.07 -8.31
C CYS A 24 25.29 -13.76 -7.01
N GLY A 25 26.19 -14.60 -6.50
CA GLY A 25 26.06 -15.23 -5.20
C GLY A 25 26.09 -14.20 -4.07
N ASN A 26 25.13 -14.31 -3.16
CA ASN A 26 25.22 -13.73 -1.82
C ASN A 26 26.37 -14.41 -1.08
N GLN A 27 27.42 -13.66 -0.79
CA GLN A 27 28.50 -14.10 0.06
C GLN A 27 28.19 -13.64 1.49
N SER A 28 27.62 -14.55 2.27
CA SER A 28 27.56 -14.43 3.73
C SER A 28 28.97 -14.69 4.28
N GLY A 29 29.56 -13.68 4.89
CA GLY A 29 30.75 -13.80 5.70
C GLY A 29 30.47 -13.22 7.09
N ASP A 30 30.14 -14.11 8.02
CA ASP A 30 30.38 -13.88 9.44
C ASP A 30 31.90 -13.95 9.64
N ASP A 31 32.48 -12.93 10.29
CA ASP A 31 33.48 -13.14 11.32
C ASP A 31 33.62 -11.86 12.14
N GLY A 32 33.37 -12.02 13.45
CA GLY A 32 33.36 -10.94 14.41
C GLY A 32 34.77 -10.43 14.73
N THR A 33 34.85 -9.13 15.01
CA THR A 33 35.78 -8.58 15.99
C THR A 33 35.21 -7.26 16.51
N GLY A 34 35.19 -7.12 17.83
CA GLY A 34 34.57 -6.00 18.52
C GLY A 34 35.15 -4.66 18.08
N SER A 35 34.28 -3.79 17.61
CA SER A 35 34.55 -2.36 17.50
C SER A 35 33.47 -1.65 18.30
N THR A 36 33.89 -0.98 19.38
CA THR A 36 33.14 0.09 20.04
C THR A 36 33.01 1.26 19.05
N GLY A 37 32.18 1.07 18.04
CA GLY A 37 31.82 2.08 17.07
C GLY A 37 30.74 2.97 17.67
N THR A 38 31.08 4.25 17.86
CA THR A 38 30.16 5.35 18.12
C THR A 38 28.87 5.16 17.31
N PRO A 39 27.67 5.31 17.92
CA PRO A 39 26.42 5.17 17.18
C PRO A 39 26.47 6.08 15.94
N PRO A 40 26.05 5.59 14.76
CA PRO A 40 26.11 6.37 13.54
C PRO A 40 25.35 7.68 13.78
N THR A 41 26.09 8.78 13.73
CA THR A 41 25.55 10.13 13.79
C THR A 41 24.50 10.23 12.71
N THR A 42 23.24 10.35 13.14
CA THR A 42 22.09 10.51 12.25
C THR A 42 22.41 11.67 11.32
N ALA A 43 22.43 11.41 10.00
CA ALA A 43 22.61 12.47 9.01
C ALA A 43 21.71 13.66 9.35
N PRO A 44 22.18 14.91 9.19
CA PRO A 44 21.41 16.08 9.56
C PRO A 44 20.04 16.02 8.86
N ARG A 45 18.96 15.93 9.64
CA ARG A 45 17.59 16.13 9.13
C ARG A 45 17.61 17.48 8.42
N VAL A 46 17.45 17.48 7.10
CA VAL A 46 17.52 18.69 6.30
C VAL A 46 16.54 19.70 6.90
N SER A 47 17.13 20.73 7.48
CA SER A 47 16.47 21.80 8.19
C SER A 47 16.53 23.03 7.30
N ALA A 48 15.42 23.40 6.65
CA ALA A 48 15.18 24.71 6.01
C ALA A 48 13.80 24.68 5.32
N ALA A 49 12.95 25.70 5.23
CA ALA A 49 12.98 27.10 5.69
C ALA A 49 11.68 27.42 6.48
N ALA A 50 11.76 28.30 7.48
CA ALA A 50 10.60 28.76 8.25
C ALA A 50 9.88 29.95 7.60
N THR A 51 10.35 30.39 6.43
CA THR A 51 9.85 31.57 5.74
C THR A 51 9.08 31.15 4.50
N LEU A 52 7.96 31.83 4.26
CA LEU A 52 7.21 31.70 3.02
C LEU A 52 8.00 32.33 1.86
N GLU A 53 7.79 31.78 0.67
CA GLU A 53 8.18 32.45 -0.58
C GLU A 53 7.45 33.80 -0.71
N PRO A 54 7.95 34.74 -1.54
CA PRO A 54 7.35 36.08 -1.68
C PRO A 54 5.87 36.06 -2.09
N ASP A 55 5.43 35.02 -2.78
CA ASP A 55 4.05 34.85 -3.19
C ASP A 55 3.18 34.28 -2.05
N GLY A 56 3.74 33.84 -0.93
CA GLY A 56 3.05 33.18 0.18
C GLY A 56 3.03 31.66 0.12
N THR A 57 3.76 31.05 -0.83
CA THR A 57 3.89 29.59 -0.95
C THR A 57 4.89 29.07 0.09
N VAL A 58 4.55 27.96 0.74
CA VAL A 58 5.48 27.21 1.58
C VAL A 58 6.48 26.48 0.67
N PRO A 59 7.80 26.67 0.86
CA PRO A 59 8.80 26.07 0.00
C PRO A 59 8.87 24.54 0.16
N TRP A 60 9.24 23.87 -0.94
CA TRP A 60 9.52 22.43 -0.94
C TRP A 60 10.71 22.12 -0.04
N VAL A 61 10.57 21.08 0.78
CA VAL A 61 11.65 20.52 1.59
C VAL A 61 11.67 19.02 1.32
N ASP A 62 12.81 18.51 0.86
CA ASP A 62 13.02 17.08 0.70
C ASP A 62 13.29 16.46 2.09
N GLU A 63 12.21 16.24 2.84
CA GLU A 63 12.23 15.66 4.18
C GLU A 63 11.52 14.30 4.16
N PRO A 64 12.25 13.20 3.89
CA PRO A 64 11.69 11.86 3.87
C PRO A 64 11.02 11.50 5.20
N ALA A 65 9.87 10.86 5.11
CA ALA A 65 9.15 10.33 6.25
C ALA A 65 9.13 8.80 6.22
N THR A 66 8.93 8.22 7.39
CA THR A 66 8.72 6.79 7.57
C THR A 66 7.33 6.53 8.11
N ASP A 67 6.85 5.29 7.96
CA ASP A 67 5.62 4.81 8.60
C ASP A 67 5.53 5.17 10.09
N ALA A 68 6.67 5.20 10.80
CA ALA A 68 6.71 5.52 12.22
C ALA A 68 6.31 6.98 12.54
N ASP A 69 6.48 7.90 11.59
CA ASP A 69 6.10 9.29 11.77
C ASP A 69 4.57 9.46 11.83
N PHE A 70 3.83 8.61 11.11
CA PHE A 70 2.37 8.71 10.96
C PHE A 70 1.58 7.69 11.78
N ARG A 71 2.24 6.73 12.40
CA ARG A 71 1.58 5.81 13.34
C ARG A 71 1.44 6.49 14.70
N ALA A 72 0.29 6.31 15.33
CA ALA A 72 0.20 6.55 16.77
C ALA A 72 1.21 5.60 17.47
N PRO A 73 1.79 6.00 18.62
CA PRO A 73 2.51 5.03 19.45
C PRO A 73 1.55 3.88 19.71
N SER A 74 1.84 2.70 19.16
CA SER A 74 1.11 1.50 19.52
C SER A 74 1.25 1.34 21.03
N ALA A 75 0.17 0.92 21.70
CA ALA A 75 0.32 0.41 23.06
C ALA A 75 1.47 -0.59 23.08
N ALA A 76 2.25 -0.59 24.16
CA ALA A 76 3.34 -1.56 24.30
C ALA A 76 2.76 -2.97 24.02
N PRO A 77 3.39 -3.76 23.13
CA PRO A 77 2.91 -5.11 22.83
C PRO A 77 2.70 -5.88 24.11
N ALA A 78 1.67 -6.72 24.16
CA ALA A 78 1.55 -7.66 25.26
C ALA A 78 2.85 -8.48 25.34
N PRO A 79 3.33 -8.82 26.55
CA PRO A 79 4.52 -9.66 26.68
C PRO A 79 4.36 -10.92 25.82
N VAL A 80 5.33 -11.16 24.93
CA VAL A 80 5.34 -12.35 24.06
C VAL A 80 5.78 -13.55 24.91
N THR A 81 4.85 -14.06 25.71
CA THR A 81 5.08 -15.17 26.63
C THR A 81 4.25 -16.38 26.22
N GLY A 82 4.83 -17.58 26.37
CA GLY A 82 4.14 -18.85 26.12
C GLY A 82 4.54 -19.55 24.81
N PRO A 83 3.99 -20.76 24.58
CA PRO A 83 4.21 -21.52 23.35
C PRO A 83 3.48 -20.88 22.17
N THR A 84 3.78 -21.35 20.95
CA THR A 84 2.97 -20.99 19.77
C THR A 84 1.53 -21.42 19.99
N CYS A 85 0.56 -20.56 19.65
CA CYS A 85 -0.86 -20.92 19.72
C CYS A 85 -1.15 -22.11 18.79
N HIS A 86 -2.10 -22.97 19.15
CA HIS A 86 -2.67 -23.96 18.25
C HIS A 86 -3.96 -23.42 17.63
N ALA A 87 -4.29 -23.85 16.40
CA ALA A 87 -5.51 -23.45 15.73
C ALA A 87 -6.78 -23.71 16.56
N SER A 88 -6.83 -24.81 17.31
CA SER A 88 -7.95 -25.13 18.21
C SER A 88 -8.12 -24.17 19.39
N GLN A 89 -7.12 -23.35 19.69
CA GLN A 89 -7.15 -22.31 20.72
C GLN A 89 -7.59 -20.95 20.17
N LEU A 90 -7.89 -20.87 18.87
CA LEU A 90 -8.16 -19.62 18.18
C LEU A 90 -9.54 -19.64 17.54
N THR A 91 -10.18 -18.49 17.56
CA THR A 91 -11.35 -18.20 16.72
C THR A 91 -11.04 -17.00 15.83
N GLY A 92 -11.38 -17.09 14.56
CA GLY A 92 -11.17 -16.03 13.57
C GLY A 92 -12.49 -15.41 13.11
N ALA A 93 -12.53 -14.09 12.98
CA ALA A 93 -13.65 -13.39 12.36
C ALA A 93 -13.20 -12.16 11.55
N LEU A 94 -13.81 -11.94 10.40
CA LEU A 94 -13.76 -10.70 9.64
C LEU A 94 -15.17 -10.12 9.62
N THR A 95 -15.35 -8.96 10.23
CA THR A 95 -16.70 -8.40 10.44
C THR A 95 -17.20 -7.61 9.25
N ARG A 96 -16.30 -6.96 8.51
CA ARG A 96 -16.65 -6.12 7.36
C ARG A 96 -15.50 -6.03 6.37
N TRP A 97 -15.85 -5.91 5.10
CA TRP A 97 -14.97 -5.39 4.07
C TRP A 97 -15.10 -3.87 3.99
N ILE A 98 -14.03 -3.22 3.55
CA ILE A 98 -13.94 -1.79 3.37
C ILE A 98 -13.44 -1.57 1.94
N HIS A 99 -14.15 -0.76 1.16
CA HIS A 99 -13.67 -0.37 -0.17
C HIS A 99 -12.37 0.40 -0.04
N LYS A 100 -11.38 0.07 -0.87
CA LYS A 100 -10.11 0.82 -0.90
C LYS A 100 -10.30 2.23 -1.45
N SER A 101 -11.28 2.41 -2.33
CA SER A 101 -11.75 3.73 -2.72
C SER A 101 -12.84 4.19 -1.77
N THR A 102 -12.45 5.01 -0.80
CA THR A 102 -13.41 5.80 -0.03
C THR A 102 -13.44 7.20 -0.61
N ASN A 103 -14.62 7.79 -0.79
CA ASN A 103 -14.81 9.22 -1.06
C ASN A 103 -14.25 9.78 -2.40
N GLY A 104 -14.14 8.97 -3.45
CA GLY A 104 -13.66 9.43 -4.76
C GLY A 104 -12.15 9.71 -4.81
N GLU A 105 -11.39 9.12 -3.89
CA GLU A 105 -9.95 9.30 -3.69
C GLU A 105 -9.07 8.72 -4.80
N VAL A 106 -9.63 7.88 -5.68
CA VAL A 106 -8.87 7.18 -6.69
C VAL A 106 -9.62 7.15 -8.01
N ASN A 107 -9.08 7.78 -9.06
CA ASN A 107 -9.46 7.50 -10.45
C ASN A 107 -8.74 6.23 -10.94
N ASP A 108 -8.68 5.18 -10.11
CA ASP A 108 -8.09 3.89 -10.47
C ASP A 108 -9.19 2.84 -10.35
N PRO A 109 -9.72 2.36 -11.49
CA PRO A 109 -10.77 1.36 -11.51
C PRO A 109 -10.40 0.08 -10.72
N ILE A 110 -9.11 -0.27 -10.61
CA ILE A 110 -8.65 -1.43 -9.83
C ILE A 110 -8.88 -1.16 -8.33
N MET A 111 -8.52 0.04 -7.85
CA MET A 111 -8.67 0.41 -6.45
C MET A 111 -10.13 0.61 -6.06
N ASP A 112 -10.94 1.17 -6.96
CA ASP A 112 -12.40 1.26 -6.82
C ASP A 112 -13.04 -0.11 -6.67
N ALA A 113 -12.57 -1.07 -7.45
CA ALA A 113 -13.00 -2.46 -7.35
C ALA A 113 -12.44 -3.19 -6.14
N SER A 114 -11.36 -2.72 -5.50
CA SER A 114 -10.65 -3.45 -4.46
C SER A 114 -11.25 -3.27 -3.06
N LEU A 115 -11.08 -4.30 -2.22
CA LEU A 115 -11.47 -4.31 -0.82
C LEU A 115 -10.29 -4.52 0.11
N PHE A 116 -10.44 -4.14 1.37
CA PHE A 116 -9.60 -4.61 2.46
C PHE A 116 -10.44 -4.86 3.72
N GLY A 117 -9.93 -5.68 4.62
CA GLY A 117 -10.58 -5.98 5.90
C GLY A 117 -9.56 -6.38 6.95
N TYR A 118 -10.02 -6.51 8.19
CA TYR A 118 -9.19 -7.00 9.29
C TYR A 118 -9.79 -8.30 9.82
N ALA A 119 -9.04 -9.39 9.72
CA ALA A 119 -9.35 -10.61 10.44
C ALA A 119 -8.85 -10.48 11.87
N VAL A 120 -9.72 -10.75 12.83
CA VAL A 120 -9.41 -10.75 14.26
C VAL A 120 -9.37 -12.19 14.74
N LEU A 121 -8.21 -12.58 15.28
CA LEU A 121 -7.97 -13.84 15.96
C LEU A 121 -8.11 -13.62 17.46
N THR A 122 -8.91 -14.45 18.13
CA THR A 122 -9.10 -14.40 19.59
C THR A 122 -8.60 -15.71 20.21
N ASN A 123 -7.72 -15.62 21.21
CA ASN A 123 -7.33 -16.77 22.01
C ASN A 123 -8.48 -17.18 22.94
N THR A 124 -9.09 -18.32 22.68
CA THR A 124 -10.19 -18.88 23.47
C THR A 124 -9.73 -19.83 24.57
N SER A 125 -8.42 -20.12 24.64
CA SER A 125 -7.86 -20.96 25.69
C SER A 125 -7.64 -20.20 27.00
N HIS A 126 -7.43 -20.95 28.08
CA HIS A 126 -7.08 -20.40 29.40
C HIS A 126 -5.56 -20.13 29.56
N THR A 127 -4.76 -20.36 28.52
CA THR A 127 -3.30 -20.20 28.55
C THR A 127 -2.85 -19.13 27.59
N ALA A 128 -1.88 -18.31 28.01
CA ALA A 128 -1.22 -17.40 27.08
C ALA A 128 -0.42 -18.17 26.03
N CYS A 129 -0.45 -17.68 24.79
CA CYS A 129 0.32 -18.24 23.68
C CYS A 129 0.81 -17.10 22.78
N LYS A 130 1.60 -17.42 21.75
CA LYS A 130 2.09 -16.44 20.78
C LYS A 130 1.79 -16.83 19.34
N LEU A 131 1.65 -15.83 18.48
CA LEU A 131 1.53 -15.98 17.03
C LEU A 131 2.66 -15.23 16.34
N GLN A 132 3.12 -15.73 15.18
CA GLN A 132 4.20 -15.10 14.42
C GLN A 132 4.07 -15.35 12.92
N GLY A 133 4.74 -14.51 12.13
CA GLY A 133 4.81 -14.65 10.68
C GLY A 133 3.61 -14.03 9.96
N ILE A 134 3.35 -14.54 8.77
CA ILE A 134 2.33 -14.06 7.85
C ILE A 134 1.39 -15.22 7.55
N PRO A 135 0.07 -15.06 7.79
CA PRO A 135 -0.90 -16.08 7.43
C PRO A 135 -0.85 -16.38 5.93
N LYS A 136 -1.13 -17.62 5.52
CA LYS A 136 -1.56 -17.91 4.14
C LYS A 136 -3.07 -18.02 4.12
N LEU A 137 -3.70 -17.46 3.10
CA LEU A 137 -5.15 -17.40 3.03
C LEU A 137 -5.70 -18.38 2.01
N ARG A 138 -6.80 -19.04 2.31
CA ARG A 138 -7.55 -19.85 1.35
C ARG A 138 -8.98 -19.36 1.34
N LEU A 139 -9.38 -18.77 0.21
CA LEU A 139 -10.75 -18.37 -0.04
C LEU A 139 -11.45 -19.50 -0.79
N ALA A 140 -12.66 -19.85 -0.40
CA ALA A 140 -13.52 -20.76 -1.13
C ALA A 140 -14.92 -20.19 -1.29
N VAL A 141 -15.62 -20.60 -2.34
CA VAL A 141 -17.02 -20.25 -2.61
C VAL A 141 -17.81 -21.54 -2.81
N GLY A 142 -18.86 -21.74 -2.00
CA GLY A 142 -19.64 -22.98 -2.04
C GLY A 142 -18.80 -24.25 -1.81
N GLY A 143 -17.72 -24.15 -1.03
CA GLY A 143 -16.79 -25.25 -0.75
C GLY A 143 -15.70 -25.47 -1.81
N THR A 144 -15.69 -24.71 -2.91
CA THR A 144 -14.64 -24.79 -3.95
C THR A 144 -13.62 -23.67 -3.76
N THR A 145 -12.33 -24.01 -3.69
CA THR A 145 -11.24 -23.04 -3.56
C THR A 145 -11.19 -22.09 -4.74
N VAL A 146 -11.08 -20.78 -4.47
CA VAL A 146 -10.86 -19.73 -5.47
C VAL A 146 -9.34 -19.60 -5.71
N PRO A 147 -8.84 -19.80 -6.94
CA PRO A 147 -7.42 -19.71 -7.24
C PRO A 147 -7.00 -18.24 -7.35
N LEU A 148 -6.75 -17.59 -6.20
CA LEU A 148 -6.21 -16.24 -6.15
C LEU A 148 -4.70 -16.29 -5.90
N PRO A 149 -3.87 -15.54 -6.66
CA PRO A 149 -2.48 -15.34 -6.31
C PRO A 149 -2.34 -14.67 -4.93
N HIS A 150 -1.32 -15.09 -4.19
CA HIS A 150 -0.97 -14.54 -2.89
C HIS A 150 0.29 -13.70 -2.99
N SER A 151 0.23 -12.51 -2.40
CA SER A 151 1.42 -11.70 -2.11
C SER A 151 1.55 -11.54 -0.61
N GLY A 152 2.73 -11.82 -0.06
CA GLY A 152 3.03 -11.67 1.36
C GLY A 152 3.81 -10.39 1.63
N SER A 153 3.58 -9.78 2.78
CA SER A 153 4.43 -8.69 3.30
C SER A 153 5.74 -9.23 3.92
N ARG A 154 6.47 -8.39 4.65
CA ARG A 154 7.59 -8.83 5.49
C ARG A 154 7.07 -9.26 6.86
N SER A 155 7.69 -10.28 7.45
CA SER A 155 7.34 -10.77 8.79
C SER A 155 7.56 -9.67 9.84
N ARG A 156 6.71 -9.66 10.87
CA ARG A 156 6.84 -8.81 12.07
C ARG A 156 7.25 -9.66 13.28
N PRO A 157 7.67 -9.03 14.39
CA PRO A 157 7.85 -9.72 15.66
C PRO A 157 6.61 -10.51 16.06
N ALA A 158 6.80 -11.56 16.86
CA ALA A 158 5.71 -12.34 17.41
C ALA A 158 4.77 -11.48 18.27
N VAL A 159 3.49 -11.85 18.27
CA VAL A 159 2.40 -11.22 19.03
C VAL A 159 2.05 -12.14 20.19
N GLY A 160 1.99 -11.60 21.41
CA GLY A 160 1.54 -12.32 22.60
C GLY A 160 0.02 -12.27 22.74
N LEU A 161 -0.63 -13.42 22.92
CA LEU A 161 -2.07 -13.54 23.13
C LEU A 161 -2.33 -14.14 24.52
N PRO A 162 -2.59 -13.31 25.55
CA PRO A 162 -3.14 -13.82 26.81
C PRO A 162 -4.52 -14.49 26.59
N PRO A 163 -5.09 -15.19 27.59
CA PRO A 163 -6.47 -15.67 27.53
C PRO A 163 -7.45 -14.55 27.19
N GLY A 164 -8.28 -14.73 26.16
CA GLY A 164 -9.18 -13.70 25.64
C GLY A 164 -8.48 -12.57 24.85
N GLY A 165 -7.15 -12.60 24.77
CA GLY A 165 -6.34 -11.67 23.99
C GLY A 165 -6.60 -11.81 22.49
N LYS A 166 -6.38 -10.71 21.77
CA LYS A 166 -6.70 -10.62 20.34
C LYS A 166 -5.46 -10.24 19.55
N ALA A 167 -5.37 -10.80 18.35
CA ALA A 167 -4.45 -10.39 17.32
C ALA A 167 -5.23 -10.07 16.05
N ASN A 168 -4.71 -9.20 15.21
CA ASN A 168 -5.32 -8.88 13.93
C ASN A 168 -4.30 -9.01 12.81
N PHE A 169 -4.80 -9.27 11.61
CA PHE A 169 -4.05 -9.09 10.38
C PHE A 169 -4.96 -8.48 9.32
N ARG A 170 -4.40 -7.58 8.53
CA ARG A 170 -5.10 -6.98 7.40
C ARG A 170 -5.18 -7.99 6.26
N ILE A 171 -6.27 -7.98 5.52
CA ILE A 171 -6.43 -8.72 4.27
C ILE A 171 -6.76 -7.71 3.19
N ASP A 172 -5.95 -7.66 2.15
CA ASP A 172 -6.19 -6.88 0.95
C ASP A 172 -6.71 -7.81 -0.15
N TRP A 173 -7.92 -7.55 -0.64
CA TRP A 173 -8.52 -8.26 -1.76
C TRP A 173 -8.52 -7.33 -2.98
N GLY A 174 -7.52 -7.52 -3.85
CA GLY A 174 -7.35 -6.73 -5.06
C GLY A 174 -8.40 -7.08 -6.10
N GLY A 175 -9.01 -6.06 -6.70
CA GLY A 175 -9.86 -6.19 -7.89
C GLY A 175 -9.03 -6.25 -9.19
N PRO A 176 -9.70 -6.44 -10.34
CA PRO A 176 -11.11 -6.79 -10.46
C PRO A 176 -11.34 -8.27 -10.11
N TYR A 177 -12.49 -8.59 -9.50
CA TYR A 177 -12.91 -9.97 -9.26
C TYR A 177 -14.26 -10.21 -9.94
N CYS A 178 -14.24 -11.04 -10.98
CA CYS A 178 -15.41 -11.36 -11.79
C CYS A 178 -15.79 -12.83 -11.52
N PRO A 179 -16.57 -13.12 -10.46
CA PRO A 179 -16.85 -14.48 -10.06
C PRO A 179 -17.67 -15.21 -11.13
N THR A 180 -17.22 -16.40 -11.50
CA THR A 180 -17.98 -17.36 -12.33
C THR A 180 -18.81 -18.32 -11.48
N GLN A 181 -18.57 -18.33 -10.16
CA GLN A 181 -19.23 -19.18 -9.19
C GLN A 181 -19.98 -18.32 -8.18
N HIS A 182 -21.15 -18.78 -7.75
CA HIS A 182 -21.98 -18.12 -6.75
C HIS A 182 -22.13 -19.01 -5.51
N GLY A 183 -22.12 -18.41 -4.33
CA GLY A 183 -22.27 -19.14 -3.08
C GLY A 183 -21.80 -18.33 -1.88
N THR A 184 -21.83 -18.96 -0.71
CA THR A 184 -21.23 -18.39 0.50
C THR A 184 -19.72 -18.50 0.41
N TYR A 185 -19.03 -17.39 0.70
CA TYR A 185 -17.58 -17.34 0.80
C TYR A 185 -17.14 -17.79 2.18
N THR A 186 -16.10 -18.62 2.21
CA THR A 186 -15.40 -19.06 3.41
C THR A 186 -13.92 -18.71 3.30
N LEU A 187 -13.31 -18.37 4.42
CA LEU A 187 -11.90 -18.00 4.50
C LEU A 187 -11.21 -18.83 5.57
N ASP A 188 -10.12 -19.49 5.20
CA ASP A 188 -9.21 -20.15 6.13
C ASP A 188 -7.86 -19.44 6.13
N ALA A 189 -7.25 -19.33 7.31
CA ALA A 189 -5.92 -18.78 7.51
C ALA A 189 -4.98 -19.86 8.06
N ASP A 190 -4.01 -20.29 7.25
CA ASP A 190 -2.89 -21.11 7.70
C ASP A 190 -1.91 -20.21 8.44
N LEU A 191 -1.87 -20.34 9.77
CA LEU A 191 -1.02 -19.57 10.65
C LEU A 191 0.30 -20.33 10.89
N PRO A 192 1.47 -19.71 10.61
CA PRO A 192 2.75 -20.38 10.76
C PRO A 192 2.97 -21.00 12.15
N GLY A 193 3.04 -22.33 12.19
CA GLY A 193 3.23 -23.12 13.42
C GLY A 193 1.97 -23.34 14.27
N ALA A 194 0.88 -22.64 13.98
CA ALA A 194 -0.40 -22.79 14.68
C ALA A 194 -1.39 -23.68 13.92
N GLY A 195 -1.29 -23.73 12.59
CA GLY A 195 -2.16 -24.50 11.70
C GLY A 195 -3.33 -23.66 11.16
N ASP A 196 -4.30 -24.36 10.57
CA ASP A 196 -5.44 -23.75 9.87
C ASP A 196 -6.53 -23.24 10.83
N VAL A 197 -6.81 -21.94 10.78
CA VAL A 197 -7.90 -21.31 11.52
C VAL A 197 -8.98 -20.84 10.55
N ALA A 198 -10.20 -21.30 10.74
CA ALA A 198 -11.37 -20.78 10.04
C ALA A 198 -11.63 -19.32 10.46
N VAL A 199 -11.67 -18.42 9.48
CA VAL A 199 -12.02 -17.02 9.65
C VAL A 199 -13.45 -16.81 9.17
N ARG A 200 -14.37 -16.65 10.11
CA ARG A 200 -15.78 -16.40 9.78
C ARG A 200 -15.94 -15.04 9.10
N LEU A 201 -16.37 -15.05 7.85
CA LEU A 201 -16.74 -13.85 7.09
C LEU A 201 -18.18 -13.45 7.44
N MET A 202 -18.35 -12.38 8.23
CA MET A 202 -19.68 -11.82 8.52
C MET A 202 -20.20 -10.95 7.38
N ASP A 203 -19.29 -10.44 6.55
CA ASP A 203 -19.57 -9.65 5.36
C ASP A 203 -19.13 -10.45 4.13
N GLN A 204 -20.08 -10.69 3.24
CA GLN A 204 -19.94 -11.48 2.02
C GLN A 204 -19.70 -10.62 0.77
N THR A 205 -19.42 -9.32 0.97
CA THR A 205 -19.04 -8.41 -0.11
C THR A 205 -17.77 -8.91 -0.81
N VAL A 206 -17.72 -8.75 -2.13
CA VAL A 206 -16.60 -9.15 -2.98
C VAL A 206 -16.13 -7.96 -3.82
N PRO A 207 -14.88 -7.95 -4.30
CA PRO A 207 -14.38 -6.89 -5.16
C PRO A 207 -15.27 -6.69 -6.38
N GLY A 208 -15.30 -5.46 -6.87
CA GLY A 208 -16.00 -5.10 -8.09
C GLY A 208 -15.40 -5.82 -9.31
N CYS A 209 -16.24 -5.99 -10.31
CA CYS A 209 -15.84 -6.52 -11.60
C CYS A 209 -15.74 -5.37 -12.60
N VAL A 210 -14.57 -5.18 -13.20
CA VAL A 210 -14.27 -4.07 -14.13
C VAL A 210 -13.65 -4.68 -15.38
N HIS A 211 -14.30 -4.51 -16.53
CA HIS A 211 -13.92 -5.18 -17.79
C HIS A 211 -13.34 -4.24 -18.85
N ASP A 212 -13.79 -3.00 -18.92
CA ASP A 212 -13.69 -2.25 -20.18
C ASP A 212 -12.36 -1.46 -20.35
N ASP A 213 -11.60 -1.25 -19.28
CA ASP A 213 -10.42 -0.35 -19.28
C ASP A 213 -9.13 -0.97 -18.71
N LEU A 214 -9.11 -2.26 -18.39
CA LEU A 214 -7.98 -2.90 -17.71
C LEU A 214 -7.21 -3.85 -18.63
N HIS A 215 -5.88 -3.92 -18.41
CA HIS A 215 -5.02 -4.87 -19.11
C HIS A 215 -5.50 -6.31 -18.83
N PRO A 216 -5.59 -7.20 -19.83
CA PRO A 216 -6.21 -8.53 -19.68
C PRO A 216 -5.49 -9.48 -18.71
N GLN A 217 -4.29 -9.12 -18.27
CA GLN A 217 -3.52 -9.87 -17.27
C GLN A 217 -3.76 -9.39 -15.83
N VAL A 218 -4.50 -8.30 -15.62
CA VAL A 218 -4.86 -7.86 -14.27
C VAL A 218 -5.85 -8.87 -13.69
N THR A 219 -5.44 -9.54 -12.63
CA THR A 219 -6.22 -10.58 -11.95
C THR A 219 -6.42 -10.20 -10.49
N SER A 220 -7.55 -10.63 -9.92
CA SER A 220 -7.78 -10.49 -8.48
C SER A 220 -6.70 -11.22 -7.70
N PHE A 221 -6.33 -10.70 -6.53
CA PHE A 221 -5.38 -11.32 -5.62
C PHE A 221 -5.84 -11.16 -4.17
N LEU A 222 -5.30 -12.01 -3.29
CA LEU A 222 -5.55 -11.93 -1.85
C LEU A 222 -4.23 -11.82 -1.10
N SER A 223 -4.02 -10.71 -0.41
CA SER A 223 -2.76 -10.41 0.27
C SER A 223 -2.96 -10.25 1.78
N PRO A 224 -2.46 -11.19 2.60
CA PRO A 224 -2.42 -11.03 4.05
C PRO A 224 -1.27 -10.11 4.48
N GLY A 225 -1.59 -9.18 5.37
CA GLY A 225 -0.62 -8.44 6.17
C GLY A 225 -0.03 -9.28 7.30
N PRO A 226 1.05 -8.79 7.95
CA PRO A 226 1.60 -9.43 9.13
C PRO A 226 0.62 -9.37 10.30
N LEU A 227 0.77 -10.30 11.24
CA LEU A 227 0.07 -10.26 12.51
C LEU A 227 0.51 -9.04 13.34
N SER A 228 -0.45 -8.44 14.04
CA SER A 228 -0.22 -7.38 15.01
C SER A 228 -1.08 -7.58 16.27
N ASP A 229 -0.71 -6.90 17.36
CA ASP A 229 -1.55 -6.81 18.55
C ASP A 229 -2.91 -6.23 18.16
N GLY A 230 -3.99 -6.92 18.56
CA GLY A 230 -5.35 -6.46 18.35
C GLY A 230 -5.94 -5.99 19.67
N ASP A 231 -6.48 -4.78 19.69
CA ASP A 231 -7.45 -4.35 20.71
C ASP A 231 -8.85 -4.96 20.45
N GLY A 232 -9.00 -5.68 19.33
CA GLY A 232 -10.28 -6.21 18.87
C GLY A 232 -11.12 -5.20 18.10
N ASN A 233 -10.59 -4.01 17.80
CA ASN A 233 -11.20 -3.12 16.83
C ASN A 233 -11.00 -3.71 15.43
N THR A 234 -12.10 -4.15 14.84
CA THR A 234 -12.17 -4.64 13.44
C THR A 234 -12.12 -3.50 12.42
N ASP A 235 -12.13 -2.28 12.94
CA ASP A 235 -11.92 -1.05 12.24
C ASP A 235 -11.04 -0.22 13.17
N PRO A 236 -9.74 -0.03 12.90
CA PRO A 236 -9.04 1.10 13.47
C PRO A 236 -9.69 2.32 12.83
N ARG A 237 -10.92 2.67 13.27
CA ARG A 237 -11.68 3.79 12.78
C ARG A 237 -10.72 4.95 12.97
N PRO A 238 -10.14 5.47 11.89
CA PRO A 238 -9.03 6.39 12.07
C PRO A 238 -9.58 7.52 12.91
N ALA A 239 -8.92 7.85 14.03
CA ALA A 239 -9.33 9.01 14.82
C ALA A 239 -9.54 10.14 13.82
N THR A 240 -10.78 10.60 13.63
CA THR A 240 -11.13 11.44 12.48
C THR A 240 -10.38 12.75 12.61
N SER A 241 -9.22 12.81 11.97
CA SER A 241 -8.37 13.98 12.02
C SER A 241 -9.07 15.10 11.28
N THR A 242 -9.08 16.30 11.85
CA THR A 242 -9.67 17.49 11.24
C THR A 242 -9.03 17.84 9.90
N LEU A 243 -7.86 17.28 9.57
CA LEU A 243 -7.26 17.42 8.24
C LEU A 243 -8.11 16.79 7.14
N SER A 244 -8.96 15.81 7.45
CA SER A 244 -9.83 15.14 6.47
C SER A 244 -10.90 16.07 5.87
N THR A 245 -11.18 17.20 6.52
CA THR A 245 -12.13 18.20 6.02
C THR A 245 -11.52 19.13 4.98
N LEU A 246 -10.20 19.11 4.82
CA LEU A 246 -9.51 19.91 3.80
C LEU A 246 -9.75 19.30 2.41
N THR A 247 -9.70 20.14 1.38
CA THR A 247 -9.61 19.71 -0.01
C THR A 247 -8.23 20.08 -0.57
N ALA A 248 -7.73 19.31 -1.54
CA ALA A 248 -6.48 19.63 -2.22
C ALA A 248 -6.71 19.84 -3.72
N ARG A 249 -5.93 20.74 -4.30
CA ARG A 249 -5.85 20.95 -5.74
C ARG A 249 -4.40 21.23 -6.11
N ALA A 250 -3.93 20.70 -7.23
CA ALA A 250 -2.65 21.09 -7.79
C ALA A 250 -2.78 22.28 -8.75
N THR A 251 -1.81 23.19 -8.67
CA THR A 251 -1.59 24.31 -9.58
C THR A 251 -0.15 24.29 -10.09
N ASP A 252 0.15 25.14 -11.07
CA ASP A 252 1.49 25.26 -11.66
C ASP A 252 2.02 23.95 -12.26
N VAL A 253 1.07 23.09 -12.68
CA VAL A 253 1.34 21.77 -13.24
C VAL A 253 1.88 21.94 -14.67
N PRO A 254 3.05 21.36 -15.01
CA PRO A 254 3.58 21.46 -16.35
C PRO A 254 2.70 20.73 -17.36
N ARG A 255 2.61 21.25 -18.59
CA ARG A 255 1.80 20.65 -19.67
C ARG A 255 2.31 19.29 -20.12
N SER A 256 3.60 19.04 -19.98
CA SER A 256 4.25 17.77 -20.30
C SER A 256 5.49 17.59 -19.43
N VAL A 257 5.95 16.35 -19.32
CA VAL A 257 7.10 15.98 -18.49
C VAL A 257 8.21 15.38 -19.32
N ARG A 258 9.45 15.66 -18.89
CA ARG A 258 10.65 15.01 -19.43
C ARG A 258 11.07 13.92 -18.47
N LEU A 259 11.13 12.69 -18.97
CA LEU A 259 11.56 11.53 -18.19
C LEU A 259 12.99 11.73 -17.65
N GLY A 260 13.23 11.30 -16.41
CA GLY A 260 14.47 11.52 -15.68
C GLY A 260 14.69 12.94 -15.14
N ARG A 261 13.75 13.88 -15.37
CA ARG A 261 13.79 15.22 -14.77
C ARG A 261 12.70 15.36 -13.70
N PRO A 262 12.99 16.03 -12.57
CA PRO A 262 11.97 16.27 -11.57
C PRO A 262 10.84 17.16 -12.13
N VAL A 263 9.66 17.01 -11.56
CA VAL A 263 8.47 17.80 -11.87
C VAL A 263 8.10 18.60 -10.63
N ASP A 264 8.03 19.92 -10.80
CA ASP A 264 7.60 20.84 -9.76
C ASP A 264 6.13 21.20 -10.00
N PHE A 265 5.35 21.25 -8.92
CA PHE A 265 3.97 21.70 -8.91
C PHE A 265 3.60 22.20 -7.51
N THR A 266 2.50 22.92 -7.39
CA THR A 266 2.03 23.45 -6.11
C THR A 266 0.78 22.69 -5.67
N VAL A 267 0.73 22.22 -4.42
CA VAL A 267 -0.49 21.70 -3.81
C VAL A 267 -1.12 22.80 -2.94
N THR A 268 -2.36 23.17 -3.29
CA THR A 268 -3.17 24.10 -2.50
C THR A 268 -4.13 23.31 -1.61
N LEU A 269 -3.98 23.44 -0.30
CA LEU A 269 -4.94 22.93 0.68
C LEU A 269 -5.98 24.00 0.98
N THR A 270 -7.26 23.68 0.84
CA THR A 270 -8.37 24.59 1.09
C THR A 270 -9.25 24.05 2.22
N ASN A 271 -9.62 24.93 3.15
CA ASN A 271 -10.50 24.60 4.24
C ASN A 271 -11.91 25.12 3.95
N PRO A 272 -12.87 24.26 3.58
CA PRO A 272 -14.24 24.68 3.29
C PRO A 272 -15.05 25.00 4.55
N THR A 273 -14.52 24.72 5.75
CA THR A 273 -15.26 24.83 7.00
C THR A 273 -15.15 26.23 7.61
N GLY A 274 -16.08 26.55 8.51
CA GLY A 274 -16.10 27.80 9.28
C GLY A 274 -15.10 27.84 10.46
N LYS A 275 -14.23 26.84 10.63
CA LYS A 275 -13.23 26.79 11.70
C LYS A 275 -11.84 26.58 11.12
N ALA A 276 -10.83 27.24 11.66
CA ALA A 276 -9.46 26.98 11.25
C ALA A 276 -9.09 25.51 11.52
N VAL A 277 -8.44 24.87 10.55
CA VAL A 277 -7.97 23.49 10.67
C VAL A 277 -6.50 23.52 11.03
N SER A 278 -6.16 22.95 12.20
CA SER A 278 -4.79 22.91 12.68
C SER A 278 -3.94 21.96 11.84
N LEU A 279 -2.76 22.43 11.43
CA LEU A 279 -1.68 21.63 10.86
C LEU A 279 -0.66 21.22 11.94
N ALA A 280 -0.94 21.46 13.22
CA ALA A 280 -0.04 21.11 14.31
C ALA A 280 0.28 19.60 14.35
N GLY A 281 1.48 19.28 14.84
CA GLY A 281 2.03 17.92 14.79
C GLY A 281 2.95 17.72 13.60
N ARG A 282 3.03 16.48 13.11
CA ARG A 282 3.91 16.09 11.98
C ARG A 282 3.08 15.47 10.84
N PRO A 283 2.18 16.25 10.21
CA PRO A 283 1.53 15.80 8.98
C PRO A 283 2.58 15.58 7.89
N GLY A 284 2.23 14.74 6.93
CA GLY A 284 3.05 14.42 5.78
C GLY A 284 2.19 14.09 4.58
N PHE A 285 2.81 13.48 3.58
CA PHE A 285 2.11 13.01 2.40
C PHE A 285 2.87 11.86 1.74
N THR A 286 2.14 11.02 1.01
CA THR A 286 2.75 10.15 -0.01
C THR A 286 2.81 10.87 -1.34
N LEU A 287 3.87 10.60 -2.09
CA LEU A 287 4.05 11.00 -3.47
C LEU A 287 4.40 9.76 -4.29
N GLU A 288 3.45 9.32 -5.09
CA GLU A 288 3.56 8.14 -5.95
C GLU A 288 3.62 8.59 -7.40
N VAL A 289 4.50 7.94 -8.17
CA VAL A 289 4.66 8.15 -9.61
C VAL A 289 4.46 6.81 -10.29
N LEU A 290 3.44 6.74 -11.14
CA LEU A 290 3.05 5.50 -11.81
C LEU A 290 2.76 5.70 -13.31
N CYS A 291 2.74 4.59 -14.03
CA CYS A 291 2.37 4.47 -15.44
C CYS A 291 1.64 3.16 -15.64
N THR A 292 0.53 3.17 -16.38
CA THR A 292 -0.28 1.98 -16.66
C THR A 292 0.36 1.01 -17.66
N GLY A 293 1.47 1.40 -18.29
CA GLY A 293 2.15 0.61 -19.31
C GLY A 293 1.55 0.78 -20.71
N THR A 294 2.02 -0.05 -21.65
CA THR A 294 1.52 -0.11 -23.04
C THR A 294 1.39 -1.57 -23.47
N GLN A 295 0.83 -1.83 -24.66
CA GLN A 295 0.76 -3.19 -25.21
C GLN A 295 2.16 -3.80 -25.32
N GLY A 296 2.47 -4.74 -24.41
CA GLY A 296 3.74 -5.45 -24.36
C GLY A 296 4.79 -4.90 -23.38
N ARG A 297 4.49 -3.84 -22.62
CA ARG A 297 5.37 -3.36 -21.54
C ARG A 297 4.57 -3.16 -20.26
N GLU A 298 5.01 -3.83 -19.20
CA GLU A 298 4.43 -3.70 -17.86
C GLU A 298 4.46 -2.24 -17.40
N GLY A 299 3.45 -1.84 -16.62
CA GLY A 299 3.41 -0.52 -15.99
C GLY A 299 4.58 -0.27 -15.04
N LEU A 300 4.69 0.97 -14.59
CA LEU A 300 5.67 1.36 -13.59
C LEU A 300 4.92 1.82 -12.34
N ASN A 301 5.33 1.35 -11.16
CA ASN A 301 4.96 1.95 -9.89
C ASN A 301 6.24 2.13 -9.06
N ASN A 302 6.55 3.38 -8.68
CA ASN A 302 7.75 3.68 -7.90
C ASN A 302 7.60 3.42 -6.38
N GLY A 303 6.51 2.77 -5.96
CA GLY A 303 6.27 2.30 -4.60
C GLY A 303 5.82 3.37 -3.61
N GLY A 304 5.53 4.60 -4.05
CA GLY A 304 5.07 5.69 -3.19
C GLY A 304 6.10 6.12 -2.14
N LYS A 305 6.65 7.33 -2.26
CA LYS A 305 7.57 7.88 -1.25
C LYS A 305 6.80 8.72 -0.24
N SER A 306 7.15 8.62 1.04
CA SER A 306 6.54 9.44 2.09
C SER A 306 7.45 10.61 2.47
N TYR A 307 6.86 11.77 2.71
CA TYR A 307 7.55 12.99 3.11
C TYR A 307 6.79 13.71 4.23
N LEU A 308 7.49 14.51 5.03
CA LEU A 308 6.86 15.41 5.98
C LEU A 308 6.39 16.70 5.29
N LEU A 309 5.23 17.20 5.70
CA LEU A 309 4.71 18.46 5.20
C LEU A 309 5.44 19.60 5.93
N ASN A 310 5.97 20.57 5.17
CA ASN A 310 6.65 21.73 5.76
C ASN A 310 5.65 22.70 6.42
N ASN A 311 5.13 22.38 7.58
CA ASN A 311 4.16 23.20 8.34
C ASN A 311 4.81 24.24 9.29
N ARG A 312 6.09 24.56 9.08
CA ARG A 312 6.86 25.42 9.99
C ARG A 312 6.45 26.89 9.92
N ALA A 313 6.21 27.38 8.71
CA ALA A 313 5.76 28.76 8.48
C ALA A 313 4.23 28.91 8.63
N VAL A 314 3.50 27.79 8.54
CA VAL A 314 2.02 27.77 8.54
C VAL A 314 1.52 26.63 9.40
N HIS A 315 0.94 26.98 10.55
CA HIS A 315 0.46 26.00 11.54
C HIS A 315 -1.03 25.67 11.43
N SER A 316 -1.77 26.33 10.54
CA SER A 316 -3.20 26.09 10.32
C SER A 316 -3.66 26.57 8.96
N VAL A 317 -4.70 25.94 8.41
CA VAL A 317 -5.45 26.46 7.26
C VAL A 317 -6.64 27.29 7.80
N PRO A 318 -6.73 28.60 7.52
CA PRO A 318 -7.81 29.45 8.03
C PRO A 318 -9.20 28.96 7.62
N ALA A 319 -10.24 29.33 8.36
CA ALA A 319 -11.63 29.07 7.95
C ALA A 319 -11.90 29.67 6.56
N HIS A 320 -12.50 28.90 5.65
CA HIS A 320 -12.72 29.29 4.25
C HIS A 320 -11.46 29.78 3.50
N GLY A 321 -10.27 29.47 4.01
CA GLY A 321 -8.99 29.91 3.45
C GLY A 321 -8.21 28.76 2.80
N SER A 322 -7.05 29.12 2.23
CA SER A 322 -6.16 28.17 1.57
C SER A 322 -4.69 28.42 1.90
N VAL A 323 -3.88 27.37 1.80
CA VAL A 323 -2.41 27.40 1.97
C VAL A 323 -1.76 26.65 0.81
N ARG A 324 -0.67 27.18 0.28
CA ARG A 324 0.07 26.61 -0.86
C ARG A 324 1.37 25.97 -0.41
N PHE A 325 1.65 24.77 -0.91
CA PHE A 325 2.87 24.02 -0.66
C PHE A 325 3.52 23.66 -2.00
N ALA A 326 4.77 24.09 -2.22
CA ALA A 326 5.54 23.63 -3.36
C ALA A 326 5.92 22.15 -3.17
N VAL A 327 5.80 21.36 -4.24
CA VAL A 327 6.06 19.93 -4.28
C VAL A 327 6.95 19.59 -5.46
N ARG A 328 7.92 18.69 -5.24
CA ARG A 328 8.80 18.17 -6.28
C ARG A 328 8.72 16.65 -6.37
N ALA A 329 8.28 16.14 -7.52
CA ALA A 329 8.26 14.71 -7.82
C ALA A 329 9.50 14.30 -8.63
N THR A 330 10.21 13.27 -8.19
CA THR A 330 11.29 12.66 -8.97
C THR A 330 10.70 11.73 -10.04
N ILE A 331 10.98 12.00 -11.32
CA ILE A 331 10.48 11.18 -12.42
C ILE A 331 11.54 10.14 -12.85
N PRO A 332 11.16 8.87 -13.02
CA PRO A 332 12.05 7.81 -13.49
C PRO A 332 12.65 8.10 -14.88
N PRO A 333 13.84 7.56 -15.21
CA PRO A 333 14.47 7.74 -16.51
C PRO A 333 13.68 7.06 -17.64
N ALA A 334 13.87 7.53 -18.87
CA ALA A 334 13.11 7.06 -20.03
C ALA A 334 13.23 5.55 -20.30
N SER A 335 14.39 4.95 -20.01
CA SER A 335 14.62 3.51 -20.15
C SER A 335 13.64 2.66 -19.34
N SER A 336 13.20 3.18 -18.19
CA SER A 336 12.28 2.52 -17.28
C SER A 336 10.80 2.89 -17.49
N PHE A 337 10.50 3.80 -18.41
CA PHE A 337 9.14 4.32 -18.59
C PHE A 337 8.43 3.67 -19.79
N PRO A 338 7.29 3.00 -19.58
CA PRO A 338 6.66 2.19 -20.63
C PRO A 338 5.42 2.82 -21.28
N GLY A 339 5.10 4.10 -21.07
CA GLY A 339 3.85 4.67 -21.60
C GLY A 339 3.85 6.15 -21.97
N PRO A 340 2.74 6.64 -22.54
CA PRO A 340 2.59 8.01 -23.02
C PRO A 340 2.18 8.99 -21.91
N ASN A 341 1.71 8.48 -20.77
CA ASN A 341 1.23 9.29 -19.65
C ASN A 341 1.89 8.86 -18.35
N LEU A 342 2.26 9.85 -17.56
CA LEU A 342 2.75 9.73 -16.20
C LEU A 342 1.64 10.15 -15.24
N TYR A 343 1.39 9.35 -14.22
CA TYR A 343 0.46 9.69 -13.16
C TYR A 343 1.25 10.06 -11.90
N VAL A 344 0.95 11.21 -11.31
CA VAL A 344 1.53 11.65 -10.03
C VAL A 344 0.41 11.76 -9.02
N ASN A 345 0.46 10.94 -7.98
CA ASN A 345 -0.50 10.96 -6.88
C ASN A 345 0.16 11.58 -5.64
N TRP A 346 -0.47 12.61 -5.09
CA TRP A 346 -0.13 13.20 -3.81
C TRP A 346 -1.27 12.92 -2.82
N ARG A 347 -0.97 12.39 -1.63
CA ARG A 347 -2.01 12.11 -0.62
C ARG A 347 -1.54 12.52 0.76
N MET A 348 -2.35 13.29 1.49
CA MET A 348 -2.01 13.66 2.86
C MET A 348 -1.94 12.42 3.77
N LEU A 349 -0.94 12.40 4.64
CA LEU A 349 -0.74 11.45 5.72
C LEU A 349 -0.73 12.17 7.08
N THR A 350 -1.41 11.61 8.07
CA THR A 350 -1.19 11.97 9.47
C THR A 350 -1.65 10.84 10.39
N ARG A 351 -1.34 10.96 11.68
CA ARG A 351 -1.88 10.07 12.70
C ARG A 351 -3.40 10.12 12.69
N GLY A 352 -4.05 8.96 12.57
CA GLY A 352 -5.51 8.87 12.43
C GLY A 352 -6.04 9.19 11.04
N LEU A 353 -5.19 9.29 10.01
CA LEU A 353 -5.57 9.36 8.60
C LEU A 353 -4.68 8.39 7.79
N PRO A 354 -4.96 7.07 7.84
CA PRO A 354 -4.16 6.07 7.16
C PRO A 354 -4.38 6.05 5.64
N SER A 355 -5.43 6.72 5.13
CA SER A 355 -5.68 6.84 3.70
C SER A 355 -6.61 8.02 3.40
N GLY A 356 -6.10 9.02 2.68
CA GLY A 356 -6.74 9.37 1.41
C GLY A 356 -7.35 10.74 1.20
N LEU A 357 -7.58 11.56 2.24
CA LEU A 357 -8.03 12.93 2.04
C LEU A 357 -7.26 13.95 2.88
N PRO A 358 -6.94 15.12 2.28
CA PRO A 358 -7.08 15.45 0.86
C PRO A 358 -6.01 14.78 -0.03
N PHE A 359 -6.33 14.63 -1.32
CA PHE A 359 -5.44 14.06 -2.33
C PHE A 359 -5.44 14.88 -3.62
N VAL A 360 -4.45 14.63 -4.47
CA VAL A 360 -4.36 15.12 -5.85
C VAL A 360 -3.89 13.95 -6.73
N SER A 361 -4.48 13.81 -7.90
CA SER A 361 -3.97 12.97 -8.98
C SER A 361 -3.76 13.80 -10.23
N LEU A 362 -2.55 13.71 -10.81
CA LEU A 362 -2.16 14.43 -12.03
C LEU A 362 -1.88 13.42 -13.13
N THR A 363 -2.43 13.66 -14.32
CA THR A 363 -2.05 12.95 -15.55
C THR A 363 -1.19 13.88 -16.40
N LEU A 364 0.05 13.48 -16.65
CA LEU A 364 1.06 14.28 -17.31
C LEU A 364 1.56 13.57 -18.57
N PRO A 365 1.32 14.13 -19.76
CA PRO A 365 1.87 13.58 -21.00
C PRO A 365 3.40 13.55 -20.95
N THR A 366 3.98 12.40 -21.30
CA THR A 366 5.41 12.32 -21.60
C THR A 366 5.58 12.83 -23.02
N GLY A 367 6.38 13.89 -23.21
CA GLY A 367 6.49 14.59 -24.51
C GLY A 367 7.26 13.83 -25.59
N ALA A 368 6.88 12.57 -25.84
CA ALA A 368 7.42 11.70 -26.88
C ALA A 368 7.01 12.16 -28.29
#